data_AF-A0A3C0ZDP0-F1
#
_entry.id   AF-A0A3C0ZDP0-F1
#
_cell.length_a   1.000
_cell.length_b   1.000
_cell.length_c   1.000
_cell.angle_alpha   90.00
_cell.angle_beta   90.00
_cell.angle_gamma   90.00
#
_symmetry.space_group_name_H-M   'P 1'
#
loop_
_entity.id
_entity.type
_entity.pdbx_description
1 polymer ?
#
loop_
_entity_poly.entity_id
_entity_poly.type
_entity_poly.pdbx_seq_one_letter_code
_entity_poly.pdbx_strand_id
1 'polypeptide(L)'
;WFEISMELFKLKWFTVNNGGANRKWYGNNFDVLNWYNAGYDIKNFRNEQGKLRSRPQNIQYFFKEGITWSTSSSSQNVVFRFSSNDFVFESSGSKFFCDNNSNLLDILSYFNSKVSRYFIEIFTNGRGVSEGAIKQLPYMPLNGELVRGRSQNSISISKKDWNSRETSWDFEVNPLLARREKGEGEISLKASYEVWKAEVSQVFFQLHANEEELNRIFIDIYSLQEELTPEVALKDITILQDELKADDLDVLETEFREKGTVNLPIQQNIVMQQLLSYLVGTMLGRYRLDQPRLHIAHPNPTEKELASYQVENAALPFQMAIDEDAIIPLMGSACAFPDDAVKRVDELLHRIWGDESHTENLNFLNQALGMPYEKWMCEQFWAYHISGTMYKKKPIYWLFCSNPKSPQKSAFRVLVYMHRMDAYTVQKILRNYLHPHIEYVKAKYQEMHDNEANLNKQELKDLEHLAKQLSELKEYEQVLKDLANQQITFDLDDGVTVNYAKFEGAVAVIK
;
A
#
# COMPACT_ATOMS: atom_id res chain seq x y z
N TRP A 1 -6.69 2.77 8.88
CA TRP A 1 -7.02 1.48 8.25
C TRP A 1 -6.07 0.35 8.62
N PHE A 2 -4.76 0.52 8.60
CA PHE A 2 -3.82 -0.62 8.67
C PHE A 2 -3.65 -1.33 10.04
N GLU A 3 -4.54 -1.10 11.00
CA GLU A 3 -4.20 -1.21 12.44
C GLU A 3 -5.40 -1.54 13.33
N ILE A 4 -6.43 -2.15 12.77
CA ILE A 4 -7.47 -2.77 13.59
C ILE A 4 -7.17 -4.26 13.69
N SER A 5 -7.53 -4.88 14.80
CA SER A 5 -7.49 -6.34 14.87
C SER A 5 -8.40 -6.95 13.79
N MET A 6 -7.83 -7.82 12.95
CA MET A 6 -8.60 -8.56 11.94
C MET A 6 -9.69 -9.44 12.59
N GLU A 7 -9.49 -9.89 13.83
CA GLU A 7 -10.51 -10.63 14.59
C GLU A 7 -11.76 -9.79 14.84
N LEU A 8 -11.61 -8.45 14.90
CA LEU A 8 -12.69 -7.51 15.16
C LEU A 8 -13.29 -6.93 13.86
N PHE A 9 -12.77 -7.30 12.69
CA PHE A 9 -13.30 -6.89 11.41
C PHE A 9 -14.65 -7.56 11.14
N LYS A 10 -15.62 -6.79 10.64
CA LYS A 10 -17.05 -7.16 10.52
C LYS A 10 -17.75 -7.52 11.83
N LEU A 11 -17.11 -7.32 12.99
CA LEU A 11 -17.72 -7.45 14.32
C LEU A 11 -17.85 -6.08 15.01
N LYS A 12 -16.72 -5.36 15.13
CA LYS A 12 -16.63 -3.99 15.63
C LYS A 12 -16.37 -3.02 14.51
N TRP A 13 -15.43 -3.35 13.63
CA TRP A 13 -14.96 -2.49 12.56
C TRP A 13 -15.59 -2.89 11.23
N PHE A 14 -16.36 -1.99 10.61
CA PHE A 14 -17.04 -2.22 9.33
C PHE A 14 -16.52 -1.25 8.28
N THR A 15 -16.37 -1.68 7.03
CA THR A 15 -15.84 -0.81 5.96
C THR A 15 -16.78 0.37 5.71
N VAL A 16 -16.21 1.56 5.47
CA VAL A 16 -16.97 2.79 5.21
C VAL A 16 -16.59 3.44 3.90
N ASN A 17 -17.58 3.87 3.13
CA ASN A 17 -17.36 4.77 2.00
C ASN A 17 -17.28 6.23 2.48
N ASN A 18 -16.17 6.90 2.19
CA ASN A 18 -15.89 8.30 2.56
C ASN A 18 -15.48 9.18 1.36
N GLY A 19 -15.87 8.78 0.15
CA GLY A 19 -15.67 9.56 -1.08
C GLY A 19 -14.36 9.22 -1.78
N GLY A 20 -13.24 9.18 -1.06
CA GLY A 20 -11.93 8.73 -1.57
C GLY A 20 -11.35 9.57 -2.74
N ALA A 21 -10.26 9.08 -3.32
CA ALA A 21 -9.58 9.71 -4.45
C ALA A 21 -10.31 9.46 -5.80
N ASN A 22 -9.80 10.05 -6.88
CA ASN A 22 -10.32 9.80 -8.23
C ASN A 22 -9.94 8.37 -8.68
N ARG A 23 -10.90 7.46 -8.56
CA ARG A 23 -10.85 6.08 -9.05
C ARG A 23 -12.24 5.63 -9.49
N LYS A 24 -12.39 5.19 -10.75
CA LYS A 24 -13.65 4.68 -11.31
C LYS A 24 -13.86 3.21 -10.95
N TRP A 25 -15.10 2.77 -11.07
CA TRP A 25 -15.58 1.38 -11.00
C TRP A 25 -15.45 0.67 -9.64
N TYR A 26 -14.28 0.66 -8.99
CA TYR A 26 -14.07 0.00 -7.70
C TYR A 26 -12.81 0.48 -6.98
N GLY A 27 -12.82 0.51 -5.64
CA GLY A 27 -11.65 0.79 -4.80
C GLY A 27 -11.87 1.97 -3.85
N ASN A 28 -10.77 2.55 -3.34
CA ASN A 28 -10.77 3.53 -2.24
C ASN A 28 -11.36 2.99 -0.94
N ASN A 29 -11.29 1.67 -0.73
CA ASN A 29 -11.81 1.00 0.44
C ASN A 29 -10.75 1.01 1.53
N PHE A 30 -10.41 2.20 2.03
CA PHE A 30 -9.42 2.35 3.09
C PHE A 30 -10.11 2.27 4.46
N ASP A 31 -11.14 3.06 4.72
CA ASP A 31 -11.53 3.30 6.11
C ASP A 31 -12.55 2.29 6.67
N VAL A 32 -12.54 2.20 8.00
CA VAL A 32 -13.54 1.47 8.79
C VAL A 32 -14.23 2.38 9.80
N LEU A 33 -15.43 1.99 10.19
CA LEU A 33 -16.23 2.62 11.22
C LEU A 33 -16.46 1.62 12.36
N ASN A 34 -16.30 2.07 13.62
CA ASN A 34 -16.76 1.29 14.77
C ASN A 34 -18.29 1.25 14.78
N TRP A 35 -18.87 0.15 14.33
CA TRP A 35 -20.31 -0.10 14.36
C TRP A 35 -20.71 -1.20 15.34
N TYR A 36 -19.84 -1.50 16.31
CA TYR A 36 -20.12 -2.48 17.37
C TYR A 36 -21.40 -2.13 18.13
N ASN A 37 -22.14 -3.16 18.53
CA ASN A 37 -23.41 -3.02 19.25
C ASN A 37 -24.37 -2.01 18.58
N ALA A 38 -24.54 -2.16 17.25
CA ALA A 38 -25.33 -1.27 16.41
C ALA A 38 -24.89 0.22 16.47
N GLY A 39 -23.57 0.45 16.57
CA GLY A 39 -22.97 1.78 16.65
C GLY A 39 -23.24 2.49 17.98
N TYR A 40 -23.29 1.76 19.10
CA TYR A 40 -23.59 2.33 20.42
C TYR A 40 -22.66 3.51 20.76
N ASP A 41 -21.35 3.34 20.58
CA ASP A 41 -20.35 4.37 20.88
C ASP A 41 -20.59 5.61 20.02
N ILE A 42 -20.85 5.42 18.73
CA ILE A 42 -21.13 6.51 17.78
C ILE A 42 -22.42 7.24 18.16
N LYS A 43 -23.49 6.51 18.49
CA LYS A 43 -24.79 7.09 18.88
C LYS A 43 -24.73 7.81 20.24
N ASN A 44 -23.73 7.53 21.06
CA ASN A 44 -23.54 8.12 22.38
C ASN A 44 -22.29 8.99 22.48
N PHE A 45 -21.63 9.30 21.36
CA PHE A 45 -20.42 10.11 21.36
C PHE A 45 -20.73 11.55 21.78
N ARG A 46 -20.34 11.91 23.01
CA ARG A 46 -20.62 13.20 23.66
C ARG A 46 -19.31 13.93 23.97
N ASN A 47 -19.36 15.26 23.99
CA ASN A 47 -18.25 16.06 24.50
C ASN A 47 -18.24 16.08 26.04
N GLU A 48 -17.23 16.72 26.64
CA GLU A 48 -17.08 16.87 28.11
C GLU A 48 -18.30 17.52 28.78
N GLN A 49 -19.08 18.32 28.05
CA GLN A 49 -20.30 19.00 28.53
C GLN A 49 -21.57 18.13 28.34
N GLY A 50 -21.42 16.88 27.91
CA GLY A 50 -22.52 15.94 27.67
C GLY A 50 -23.30 16.15 26.36
N LYS A 51 -22.92 17.12 25.52
CA LYS A 51 -23.56 17.38 24.22
C LYS A 51 -23.22 16.28 23.22
N LEU A 52 -24.25 15.66 22.64
CA LEU A 52 -24.09 14.66 21.59
C LEU A 52 -23.44 15.28 20.34
N ARG A 53 -22.32 14.68 19.89
CA ARG A 53 -21.47 15.13 18.78
C ARG A 53 -21.67 14.32 17.50
N SER A 54 -22.28 13.15 17.58
CA SER A 54 -22.52 12.27 16.43
C SER A 54 -23.99 11.92 16.31
N ARG A 55 -24.48 11.86 15.07
CA ARG A 55 -25.87 11.56 14.72
C ARG A 55 -25.90 10.78 13.40
N PRO A 56 -25.59 9.48 13.40
CA PRO A 56 -25.65 8.68 12.18
C PRO A 56 -27.05 8.76 11.55
N GLN A 57 -27.12 9.05 10.25
CA GLN A 57 -28.35 9.16 9.46
C GLN A 57 -28.43 8.00 8.47
N ASN A 58 -29.62 7.74 7.93
CA ASN A 58 -29.82 6.76 6.85
C ASN A 58 -29.32 5.34 7.16
N ILE A 59 -29.32 4.96 8.45
CA ILE A 59 -28.80 3.68 8.95
C ILE A 59 -29.53 2.49 8.31
N GLN A 60 -30.80 2.65 7.92
CA GLN A 60 -31.59 1.62 7.22
C GLN A 60 -31.04 1.25 5.82
N TYR A 61 -30.09 2.03 5.30
CA TYR A 61 -29.40 1.78 4.03
C TYR A 61 -27.97 1.28 4.22
N PHE A 62 -27.48 1.18 5.46
CA PHE A 62 -26.18 0.55 5.72
C PHE A 62 -26.21 -0.89 5.23
N PHE A 63 -25.08 -1.37 4.69
CA PHE A 63 -24.93 -2.73 4.20
C PHE A 63 -25.83 -3.09 3.00
N LYS A 64 -26.40 -2.07 2.31
CA LYS A 64 -27.04 -2.27 1.01
C LYS A 64 -26.03 -2.02 -0.10
N GLU A 65 -26.06 -2.84 -1.14
CA GLU A 65 -25.30 -2.61 -2.37
C GLU A 65 -25.73 -1.30 -3.05
N GLY A 66 -24.80 -0.60 -3.69
CA GLY A 66 -25.09 0.66 -4.36
C GLY A 66 -23.89 1.25 -5.09
N ILE A 67 -24.05 2.48 -5.57
CA ILE A 67 -22.99 3.24 -6.25
C ILE A 67 -22.54 4.38 -5.34
N THR A 68 -21.24 4.49 -5.07
CA THR A 68 -20.68 5.56 -4.23
C THR A 68 -19.81 6.54 -5.03
N TRP A 69 -19.78 7.78 -4.58
CA TRP A 69 -18.92 8.84 -5.11
C TRP A 69 -18.51 9.81 -3.99
N SER A 70 -17.54 10.68 -4.28
CA SER A 70 -17.15 11.77 -3.38
C SER A 70 -18.02 13.01 -3.61
N THR A 71 -18.74 13.49 -2.59
CA THR A 71 -19.57 14.69 -2.71
C THR A 71 -18.76 15.99 -2.79
N SER A 72 -17.48 15.93 -2.39
CA SER A 72 -16.54 17.05 -2.51
C SER A 72 -15.81 17.10 -3.86
N SER A 73 -15.96 16.08 -4.72
CA SER A 73 -15.35 16.12 -6.06
C SER A 73 -15.94 17.25 -6.89
N SER A 74 -15.09 17.91 -7.68
CA SER A 74 -15.57 18.81 -8.74
C SER A 74 -16.34 18.00 -9.78
N SER A 75 -17.27 18.65 -10.50
CA SER A 75 -18.05 18.02 -11.56
C SER A 75 -17.18 17.36 -12.64
N GLN A 76 -16.05 17.97 -12.97
CA GLN A 76 -15.10 17.45 -13.96
C GLN A 76 -14.43 16.14 -13.52
N ASN A 77 -14.19 15.97 -12.22
CA ASN A 77 -13.42 14.86 -11.66
C ASN A 77 -14.28 13.86 -10.87
N VAL A 78 -15.60 14.02 -10.86
CA VAL A 78 -16.48 13.06 -10.17
C VAL A 78 -16.42 11.72 -10.90
N VAL A 79 -16.29 10.68 -10.09
CA VAL A 79 -16.22 9.29 -10.52
C VAL A 79 -17.04 8.42 -9.58
N PHE A 80 -17.59 7.37 -10.14
CA PHE A 80 -18.54 6.51 -9.47
C PHE A 80 -17.99 5.09 -9.36
N ARG A 81 -18.22 4.49 -8.20
CA ARG A 81 -17.72 3.14 -7.89
C ARG A 81 -18.85 2.26 -7.39
N PHE A 82 -18.76 1.00 -7.74
CA PHE A 82 -19.54 -0.05 -7.12
C PHE A 82 -19.16 -0.17 -5.63
N SER A 83 -20.17 -0.26 -4.76
CA SER A 83 -20.00 -0.48 -3.32
C SER A 83 -20.90 -1.64 -2.88
N SER A 84 -20.28 -2.72 -2.40
CA SER A 84 -20.96 -3.95 -2.00
C SER A 84 -21.85 -3.75 -0.76
N ASN A 85 -22.54 -4.81 -0.38
CA ASN A 85 -23.36 -4.90 0.83
C ASN A 85 -22.54 -4.99 2.14
N ASP A 86 -21.21 -4.93 2.09
CA ASP A 86 -20.38 -4.92 3.30
C ASP A 86 -20.18 -3.51 3.88
N PHE A 87 -20.56 -2.47 3.14
CA PHE A 87 -20.18 -1.08 3.45
C PHE A 87 -21.26 -0.31 4.20
N VAL A 88 -20.82 0.44 5.21
CA VAL A 88 -21.51 1.64 5.67
C VAL A 88 -21.04 2.85 4.85
N PHE A 89 -21.70 3.99 4.99
CA PHE A 89 -21.33 5.20 4.25
C PHE A 89 -21.52 6.45 5.11
N GLU A 90 -20.76 7.50 4.79
CA GLU A 90 -20.86 8.81 5.43
C GLU A 90 -21.08 9.92 4.39
N SER A 91 -21.29 11.14 4.85
CA SER A 91 -21.62 12.31 4.02
C SER A 91 -20.68 12.59 2.85
N SER A 92 -19.36 12.42 3.03
CA SER A 92 -18.39 12.66 1.95
C SER A 92 -18.40 11.54 0.93
N GLY A 93 -18.78 10.32 1.34
CA GLY A 93 -18.90 9.13 0.49
C GLY A 93 -20.35 8.71 0.29
N SER A 94 -21.14 9.58 -0.34
CA SER A 94 -22.55 9.32 -0.54
C SER A 94 -22.81 8.08 -1.41
N LYS A 95 -24.03 7.56 -1.35
CA LYS A 95 -24.41 6.29 -1.97
C LYS A 95 -25.77 6.37 -2.64
N PHE A 96 -25.83 5.92 -3.88
CA PHE A 96 -27.02 5.77 -4.70
C PHE A 96 -27.47 4.31 -4.66
N PHE A 97 -28.77 4.09 -4.53
CA PHE A 97 -29.40 2.78 -4.44
C PHE A 97 -30.39 2.63 -5.59
N CYS A 98 -30.47 1.43 -6.17
CA CYS A 98 -31.51 1.09 -7.13
C CYS A 98 -32.65 0.37 -6.42
N ASP A 99 -33.88 0.66 -6.84
CA ASP A 99 -35.04 -0.18 -6.53
C ASP A 99 -35.02 -1.44 -7.42
N ASN A 100 -35.84 -2.44 -7.09
CA ASN A 100 -35.86 -3.76 -7.76
C ASN A 100 -36.08 -3.70 -9.30
N ASN A 101 -36.55 -2.59 -9.85
CA ASN A 101 -36.88 -2.41 -11.27
C ASN A 101 -35.72 -1.85 -12.12
N SER A 102 -34.57 -1.51 -11.53
CA SER A 102 -33.42 -0.96 -12.25
C SER A 102 -32.14 -1.72 -11.91
N ASN A 103 -31.31 -1.96 -12.92
CA ASN A 103 -30.04 -2.68 -12.72
C ASN A 103 -28.94 -1.69 -12.33
N LEU A 104 -28.26 -1.96 -11.21
CA LEU A 104 -27.20 -1.11 -10.68
C LEU A 104 -26.04 -0.93 -11.68
N LEU A 105 -25.73 -1.94 -12.47
CA LEU A 105 -24.67 -1.88 -13.49
C LEU A 105 -25.03 -0.92 -14.63
N ASP A 106 -26.30 -0.86 -15.00
CA ASP A 106 -26.77 0.05 -16.06
C ASP A 106 -26.63 1.50 -15.60
N ILE A 107 -26.98 1.79 -14.33
CA ILE A 107 -26.83 3.12 -13.71
C ILE A 107 -25.35 3.47 -13.50
N LEU A 108 -24.52 2.53 -13.03
CA LEU A 108 -23.09 2.78 -12.85
C LEU A 108 -22.41 3.12 -14.17
N SER A 109 -22.77 2.41 -15.24
CA SER A 109 -22.29 2.71 -16.60
C SER A 109 -22.70 4.11 -17.03
N TYR A 110 -23.97 4.49 -16.79
CA TYR A 110 -24.45 5.83 -17.10
C TYR A 110 -23.68 6.89 -16.31
N PHE A 111 -23.54 6.73 -14.99
CA PHE A 111 -22.86 7.70 -14.12
C PHE A 111 -21.40 7.92 -14.50
N ASN A 112 -20.69 6.89 -14.95
CA ASN A 112 -19.30 7.00 -15.42
C ASN A 112 -19.17 7.45 -16.89
N SER A 113 -20.28 7.66 -17.62
CA SER A 113 -20.27 8.13 -19.00
C SER A 113 -20.06 9.65 -19.11
N LYS A 114 -19.58 10.10 -20.28
CA LYS A 114 -19.50 11.53 -20.62
C LYS A 114 -20.87 12.23 -20.62
N VAL A 115 -21.94 11.53 -20.96
CA VAL A 115 -23.30 12.10 -20.96
C VAL A 115 -23.73 12.47 -19.54
N SER A 116 -23.54 11.58 -18.57
CA SER A 116 -23.80 11.90 -17.16
C SER A 116 -22.94 13.06 -16.69
N ARG A 117 -21.63 13.06 -17.02
CA ARG A 117 -20.73 14.15 -16.65
C ARG A 117 -21.19 15.50 -17.22
N TYR A 118 -21.60 15.54 -18.49
CA TYR A 118 -22.14 16.73 -19.14
C TYR A 118 -23.33 17.31 -18.37
N PHE A 119 -24.29 16.47 -17.96
CA PHE A 119 -25.42 16.93 -17.15
C PHE A 119 -25.03 17.34 -15.73
N ILE A 120 -24.11 16.64 -15.08
CA ILE A 120 -23.60 17.02 -13.75
C ILE A 120 -23.01 18.42 -13.78
N GLU A 121 -22.22 18.75 -14.81
CA GLU A 121 -21.61 20.08 -14.97
C GLU A 121 -22.65 21.20 -15.08
N ILE A 122 -23.76 20.95 -15.80
CA ILE A 122 -24.89 21.88 -15.90
C ILE A 122 -25.54 22.10 -14.54
N PHE A 123 -25.80 21.03 -13.77
CA PHE A 123 -26.55 21.13 -12.52
C PHE A 123 -25.74 21.64 -11.32
N THR A 124 -24.42 21.44 -11.30
CA THR A 124 -23.58 21.86 -10.15
C THR A 124 -22.90 23.20 -10.35
N ASN A 125 -22.96 23.81 -11.55
CA ASN A 125 -22.17 25.00 -11.90
C ASN A 125 -20.68 24.84 -11.53
N GLY A 126 -20.12 23.64 -11.72
CA GLY A 126 -18.71 23.35 -11.43
C GLY A 126 -18.35 23.07 -9.96
N ARG A 127 -19.33 23.06 -9.03
CA ARG A 127 -19.09 22.80 -7.60
C ARG A 127 -19.27 21.32 -7.23
N GLY A 128 -19.10 21.02 -5.94
CA GLY A 128 -19.25 19.69 -5.34
C GLY A 128 -20.52 18.97 -5.79
N VAL A 129 -20.39 17.69 -6.08
CA VAL A 129 -21.48 16.85 -6.61
C VAL A 129 -22.30 16.26 -5.45
N SER A 130 -23.27 17.04 -4.97
CA SER A 130 -24.21 16.59 -3.93
C SER A 130 -25.21 15.54 -4.43
N GLU A 131 -25.87 14.85 -3.50
CA GLU A 131 -26.98 13.92 -3.78
C GLU A 131 -28.10 14.58 -4.56
N GLY A 132 -28.37 15.86 -4.26
CA GLY A 132 -29.40 16.63 -4.95
C GLY A 132 -29.09 16.84 -6.44
N ALA A 133 -27.81 16.94 -6.81
CA ALA A 133 -27.39 17.04 -8.22
C ALA A 133 -27.54 15.70 -8.94
N ILE A 134 -27.10 14.59 -8.31
CA ILE A 134 -27.26 13.25 -8.87
C ILE A 134 -28.74 12.90 -9.08
N LYS A 135 -29.62 13.30 -8.15
CA LYS A 135 -31.07 13.08 -8.25
C LYS A 135 -31.72 13.76 -9.46
N GLN A 136 -31.11 14.81 -10.00
CA GLN A 136 -31.65 15.58 -11.13
C GLN A 136 -31.21 15.03 -12.49
N LEU A 137 -30.32 14.05 -12.53
CA LEU A 137 -29.79 13.53 -13.79
C LEU A 137 -30.91 12.86 -14.63
N PRO A 138 -31.06 13.26 -15.90
CA PRO A 138 -32.02 12.62 -16.79
C PRO A 138 -31.52 11.21 -17.13
N TYR A 139 -32.34 10.20 -16.81
CA TYR A 139 -32.00 8.81 -17.10
C TYR A 139 -33.04 8.18 -18.04
N MET A 140 -32.58 7.71 -19.20
CA MET A 140 -33.36 6.87 -20.11
C MET A 140 -33.14 5.39 -19.76
N PRO A 141 -34.19 4.63 -19.40
CA PRO A 141 -34.07 3.19 -19.16
C PRO A 141 -33.56 2.45 -20.40
N LEU A 142 -32.66 1.49 -20.18
CA LEU A 142 -31.97 0.77 -21.26
C LEU A 142 -32.31 -0.72 -21.25
N ASN A 143 -32.19 -1.36 -22.41
CA ASN A 143 -31.94 -2.80 -22.44
C ASN A 143 -30.47 -3.05 -22.05
N GLY A 144 -30.25 -3.45 -20.80
CA GLY A 144 -28.91 -3.53 -20.21
C GLY A 144 -27.95 -4.56 -20.83
N GLU A 145 -28.39 -5.38 -21.81
CA GLU A 145 -27.49 -6.28 -22.55
C GLU A 145 -26.31 -5.56 -23.20
N LEU A 146 -26.48 -4.30 -23.62
CA LEU A 146 -25.43 -3.51 -24.29
C LEU A 146 -24.30 -3.06 -23.36
N VAL A 147 -24.61 -2.81 -22.08
CA VAL A 147 -23.68 -2.14 -21.13
C VAL A 147 -23.19 -3.03 -20.00
N ARG A 148 -23.96 -4.08 -19.60
CA ARG A 148 -23.64 -4.90 -18.43
C ARG A 148 -22.31 -5.63 -18.53
N GLY A 149 -22.01 -6.24 -19.67
CA GLY A 149 -20.76 -6.97 -19.86
C GLY A 149 -19.53 -6.07 -19.66
N ARG A 150 -19.59 -4.85 -20.21
CA ARG A 150 -18.52 -3.85 -20.07
C ARG A 150 -18.42 -3.31 -18.66
N SER A 151 -19.54 -2.96 -18.05
CA SER A 151 -19.60 -2.51 -16.64
C SER A 151 -18.99 -3.54 -15.69
N GLN A 152 -19.39 -4.81 -15.84
CA GLN A 152 -18.89 -5.92 -15.03
C GLN A 152 -17.38 -6.14 -15.26
N ASN A 153 -16.93 -6.07 -16.51
CA ASN A 153 -15.51 -6.20 -16.84
C ASN A 153 -14.70 -5.03 -16.27
N SER A 154 -15.18 -3.79 -16.39
CA SER A 154 -14.52 -2.61 -15.81
C SER A 154 -14.44 -2.68 -14.27
N ILE A 155 -15.51 -3.10 -13.58
CA ILE A 155 -15.47 -3.37 -12.14
C ILE A 155 -14.42 -4.44 -11.82
N SER A 156 -14.40 -5.54 -12.57
CA SER A 156 -13.46 -6.64 -12.34
C SER A 156 -12.01 -6.20 -12.53
N ILE A 157 -11.72 -5.42 -13.57
CA ILE A 157 -10.39 -4.87 -13.84
C ILE A 157 -9.96 -3.95 -12.71
N SER A 158 -10.78 -2.95 -12.35
CA SER A 158 -10.46 -2.01 -11.28
C SER A 158 -10.38 -2.70 -9.91
N LYS A 159 -11.15 -3.77 -9.67
CA LYS A 159 -11.02 -4.56 -8.44
C LYS A 159 -9.73 -5.37 -8.40
N LYS A 160 -9.34 -6.01 -9.50
CA LYS A 160 -8.07 -6.75 -9.60
C LYS A 160 -6.86 -5.83 -9.39
N ASP A 161 -6.88 -4.65 -10.03
CA ASP A 161 -5.87 -3.62 -9.83
C ASP A 161 -5.81 -3.15 -8.35
N TRP A 162 -6.96 -2.86 -7.74
CA TRP A 162 -7.03 -2.45 -6.34
C TRP A 162 -6.45 -3.51 -5.41
N ASN A 163 -6.83 -4.77 -5.62
CA ASN A 163 -6.40 -5.92 -4.80
C ASN A 163 -4.96 -6.36 -5.04
N SER A 164 -4.22 -5.74 -5.96
CA SER A 164 -2.82 -6.10 -6.20
C SER A 164 -1.82 -5.26 -5.39
N ARG A 165 -2.30 -4.36 -4.51
CA ARG A 165 -1.47 -3.52 -3.64
C ARG A 165 -1.71 -3.91 -2.19
N GLU A 166 -0.66 -3.86 -1.38
CA GLU A 166 -0.73 -4.13 0.07
C GLU A 166 -1.70 -3.22 0.82
N THR A 167 -2.13 -2.14 0.16
CA THR A 167 -3.15 -1.22 0.64
C THR A 167 -4.59 -1.63 0.25
N SER A 168 -4.81 -2.89 -0.14
CA SER A 168 -6.15 -3.49 -0.18
C SER A 168 -6.31 -4.56 0.90
N TRP A 169 -7.51 -4.64 1.47
CA TRP A 169 -7.94 -5.71 2.39
C TRP A 169 -7.84 -7.11 1.77
N ASP A 170 -8.08 -7.16 0.47
CA ASP A 170 -8.10 -8.39 -0.31
C ASP A 170 -6.76 -8.59 -1.03
N PHE A 171 -5.69 -7.92 -0.59
CA PHE A 171 -4.36 -8.16 -1.12
C PHE A 171 -3.92 -9.58 -0.79
N GLU A 172 -3.52 -10.33 -1.82
CA GLU A 172 -3.19 -11.75 -1.66
C GLU A 172 -1.69 -12.00 -1.73
N VAL A 173 -1.02 -11.50 -2.77
CA VAL A 173 0.40 -11.74 -3.05
C VAL A 173 0.92 -10.66 -4.00
N ASN A 174 2.23 -10.36 -3.94
CA ASN A 174 2.84 -9.45 -4.91
C ASN A 174 2.70 -10.00 -6.36
N PRO A 175 2.27 -9.18 -7.34
CA PRO A 175 2.01 -9.64 -8.70
C PRO A 175 3.20 -10.28 -9.42
N LEU A 176 4.43 -9.92 -9.07
CA LEU A 176 5.64 -10.51 -9.66
C LEU A 176 5.91 -11.94 -9.17
N LEU A 177 5.28 -12.36 -8.07
CA LEU A 177 5.43 -13.70 -7.48
C LEU A 177 4.24 -14.62 -7.77
N ALA A 178 3.07 -14.06 -8.10
CA ALA A 178 1.81 -14.78 -8.23
C ALA A 178 1.76 -15.82 -9.38
N ARG A 179 2.70 -15.80 -10.33
CA ARG A 179 2.59 -16.49 -11.63
C ARG A 179 3.63 -17.57 -11.90
N ARG A 180 4.11 -18.23 -10.85
CA ARG A 180 5.09 -19.31 -10.97
C ARG A 180 4.39 -20.65 -11.14
N GLU A 181 3.88 -20.91 -12.34
CA GLU A 181 3.56 -22.30 -12.71
C GLU A 181 4.86 -23.07 -12.96
N LYS A 182 4.93 -24.30 -12.44
CA LYS A 182 6.12 -25.16 -12.58
C LYS A 182 6.32 -25.52 -14.06
N GLY A 183 7.46 -25.12 -14.64
CA GLY A 183 8.04 -25.79 -15.81
C GLY A 183 8.15 -25.02 -17.12
N GLU A 184 7.83 -23.72 -17.20
CA GLU A 184 7.97 -22.96 -18.45
C GLU A 184 8.75 -21.64 -18.29
N GLY A 185 9.88 -21.52 -18.99
CA GLY A 185 10.56 -20.25 -19.29
C GLY A 185 11.75 -19.86 -18.40
N GLU A 186 12.53 -18.88 -18.87
CA GLU A 186 13.62 -18.23 -18.12
C GLU A 186 13.08 -17.65 -16.81
N ILE A 187 13.59 -18.15 -15.68
CA ILE A 187 13.13 -17.76 -14.35
C ILE A 187 13.98 -16.56 -13.89
N SER A 188 13.61 -15.34 -14.29
CA SER A 188 14.24 -14.10 -13.78
C SER A 188 13.21 -13.06 -13.33
N LEU A 189 13.64 -12.15 -12.45
CA LEU A 189 12.85 -11.02 -11.97
C LEU A 189 12.44 -10.14 -13.14
N LYS A 190 13.35 -9.94 -14.09
CA LYS A 190 13.10 -9.18 -15.31
C LYS A 190 12.03 -9.86 -16.18
N ALA A 191 12.11 -11.17 -16.39
CA ALA A 191 11.09 -11.91 -17.14
C ALA A 191 9.72 -11.81 -16.44
N SER A 192 9.69 -11.95 -15.10
CA SER A 192 8.47 -11.80 -14.30
C SER A 192 7.86 -10.40 -14.44
N TYR A 193 8.71 -9.36 -14.47
CA TYR A 193 8.30 -7.98 -14.72
C TYR A 193 7.74 -7.78 -16.12
N GLU A 194 8.37 -8.30 -17.17
CA GLU A 194 7.90 -8.13 -18.56
C GLU A 194 6.56 -8.85 -18.80
N VAL A 195 6.37 -10.05 -18.23
CA VAL A 195 5.07 -10.75 -18.26
C VAL A 195 3.99 -9.94 -17.53
N TRP A 196 4.31 -9.45 -16.33
CA TRP A 196 3.40 -8.59 -15.58
C TRP A 196 3.04 -7.32 -16.36
N LYS A 197 4.04 -6.65 -16.93
CA LYS A 197 3.92 -5.42 -17.74
C LYS A 197 3.01 -5.64 -18.96
N ALA A 198 3.21 -6.73 -19.70
CA ALA A 198 2.39 -7.05 -20.86
C ALA A 198 0.91 -7.22 -20.47
N GLU A 199 0.65 -7.96 -19.40
CA GLU A 199 -0.72 -8.20 -18.94
C GLU A 199 -1.41 -6.96 -18.41
N VAL A 200 -0.74 -6.15 -17.57
CA VAL A 200 -1.36 -4.92 -17.07
C VAL A 200 -1.58 -3.90 -18.18
N SER A 201 -0.72 -3.90 -19.21
CA SER A 201 -0.93 -3.07 -20.41
C SER A 201 -2.15 -3.50 -21.20
N GLN A 202 -2.34 -4.80 -21.41
CA GLN A 202 -3.54 -5.33 -22.06
C GLN A 202 -4.81 -4.95 -21.28
N VAL A 203 -4.78 -5.11 -19.95
CA VAL A 203 -5.90 -4.79 -19.07
C VAL A 203 -6.21 -3.28 -19.05
N PHE A 204 -5.18 -2.44 -19.10
CA PHE A 204 -5.33 -0.99 -19.21
C PHE A 204 -6.08 -0.59 -20.49
N PHE A 205 -5.65 -1.09 -21.64
CA PHE A 205 -6.33 -0.79 -22.91
C PHE A 205 -7.71 -1.43 -23.01
N GLN A 206 -7.94 -2.58 -22.36
CA GLN A 206 -9.29 -3.15 -22.27
C GLN A 206 -10.25 -2.25 -21.46
N LEU A 207 -9.79 -1.69 -20.34
CA LEU A 207 -10.59 -0.75 -19.56
C LEU A 207 -10.86 0.53 -20.35
N HIS A 208 -9.83 1.06 -21.02
CA HIS A 208 -9.95 2.22 -21.91
C HIS A 208 -11.01 2.00 -22.99
N ALA A 209 -10.93 0.88 -23.72
CA ALA A 209 -11.91 0.52 -24.75
C ALA A 209 -13.33 0.35 -24.18
N ASN A 210 -13.47 -0.21 -22.98
CA ASN A 210 -14.77 -0.29 -22.32
C ASN A 210 -15.35 1.10 -22.03
N GLU A 211 -14.53 2.04 -21.54
CA GLU A 211 -14.99 3.39 -21.21
C GLU A 211 -15.37 4.19 -22.46
N GLU A 212 -14.59 4.12 -23.55
CA GLU A 212 -14.95 4.76 -24.82
C GLU A 212 -16.24 4.18 -25.41
N GLU A 213 -16.38 2.86 -25.35
CA GLU A 213 -17.56 2.20 -25.90
C GLU A 213 -18.82 2.48 -25.09
N LEU A 214 -18.71 2.53 -23.76
CA LEU A 214 -19.81 2.98 -22.91
C LEU A 214 -20.17 4.44 -23.22
N ASN A 215 -19.19 5.32 -23.42
CA ASN A 215 -19.46 6.69 -23.82
C ASN A 215 -20.21 6.73 -25.16
N ARG A 216 -19.77 5.97 -26.18
CA ARG A 216 -20.44 5.89 -27.49
C ARG A 216 -21.90 5.48 -27.34
N ILE A 217 -22.16 4.38 -26.62
CA ILE A 217 -23.52 3.87 -26.38
C ILE A 217 -24.41 4.97 -25.78
N PHE A 218 -23.96 5.64 -24.71
CA PHE A 218 -24.76 6.69 -24.07
C PHE A 218 -24.92 7.93 -24.93
N ILE A 219 -23.88 8.36 -25.65
CA ILE A 219 -23.97 9.50 -26.59
C ILE A 219 -25.04 9.20 -27.65
N ASP A 220 -25.08 7.99 -28.18
CA ASP A 220 -26.07 7.57 -29.18
C ASP A 220 -27.49 7.55 -28.62
N ILE A 221 -27.68 6.98 -27.43
CA ILE A 221 -29.00 6.92 -26.78
C ILE A 221 -29.59 8.31 -26.56
N TYR A 222 -28.75 9.28 -26.17
CA TYR A 222 -29.19 10.64 -25.86
C TYR A 222 -29.15 11.57 -27.09
N SER A 223 -28.70 11.07 -28.25
CA SER A 223 -28.56 11.84 -29.49
C SER A 223 -27.68 13.08 -29.31
N LEU A 224 -26.52 12.91 -28.67
CA LEU A 224 -25.57 14.00 -28.35
C LEU A 224 -24.26 13.92 -29.16
N GLN A 225 -24.31 13.37 -30.37
CA GLN A 225 -23.14 13.15 -31.22
C GLN A 225 -22.47 14.46 -31.68
N GLU A 226 -23.23 15.55 -31.76
CA GLU A 226 -22.71 16.87 -32.17
C GLU A 226 -22.03 17.60 -31.00
N GLU A 227 -22.34 17.22 -29.76
CA GLU A 227 -21.86 17.85 -28.54
C GLU A 227 -20.72 17.08 -27.86
N LEU A 228 -20.67 15.76 -28.02
CA LEU A 228 -19.77 14.88 -27.27
C LEU A 228 -19.06 13.86 -28.16
N THR A 229 -17.78 13.62 -27.85
CA THR A 229 -17.00 12.52 -28.44
C THR A 229 -16.86 11.37 -27.45
N PRO A 230 -16.80 10.10 -27.89
CA PRO A 230 -16.66 8.95 -26.99
C PRO A 230 -15.27 8.83 -26.34
N GLU A 231 -14.27 9.50 -26.92
CA GLU A 231 -12.84 9.36 -26.63
C GLU A 231 -12.47 9.60 -25.16
N VAL A 232 -11.64 8.74 -24.57
CA VAL A 232 -11.14 8.88 -23.19
C VAL A 232 -9.64 9.07 -23.23
N ALA A 233 -9.11 10.13 -22.63
CA ALA A 233 -7.65 10.34 -22.60
C ALA A 233 -6.97 9.24 -21.78
N LEU A 234 -5.75 8.85 -22.17
CA LEU A 234 -4.98 7.81 -21.45
C LEU A 234 -4.80 8.16 -19.97
N LYS A 235 -4.55 9.44 -19.65
CA LYS A 235 -4.41 9.93 -18.27
C LYS A 235 -5.67 9.82 -17.41
N ASP A 236 -6.86 9.66 -18.03
CA ASP A 236 -8.14 9.57 -17.32
C ASP A 236 -8.47 8.14 -16.90
N ILE A 237 -7.67 7.16 -17.32
CA ILE A 237 -7.78 5.77 -16.87
C ILE A 237 -7.22 5.64 -15.46
N THR A 238 -8.02 5.06 -14.56
CA THR A 238 -7.81 5.14 -13.10
C THR A 238 -7.25 3.87 -12.46
N ILE A 239 -6.58 3.03 -13.25
CA ILE A 239 -5.79 1.89 -12.76
C ILE A 239 -4.29 2.18 -12.90
N LEU A 240 -3.43 1.45 -12.19
CA LEU A 240 -1.97 1.66 -12.20
C LEU A 240 -1.55 3.09 -11.80
N GLN A 241 -2.30 3.76 -10.92
CA GLN A 241 -2.11 5.18 -10.59
C GLN A 241 -0.78 5.48 -9.89
N ASP A 242 -0.17 4.50 -9.24
CA ASP A 242 1.15 4.67 -8.63
C ASP A 242 2.26 4.45 -9.67
N GLU A 243 2.05 3.57 -10.64
CA GLU A 243 3.03 3.14 -11.63
C GLU A 243 3.05 4.00 -12.89
N LEU A 244 1.98 4.75 -13.18
CA LEU A 244 1.87 5.64 -14.33
C LEU A 244 1.74 7.10 -13.90
N LYS A 245 2.44 8.00 -14.60
CA LYS A 245 2.28 9.45 -14.44
C LYS A 245 1.35 10.01 -15.51
N ALA A 246 0.45 10.90 -15.10
CA ALA A 246 -0.46 11.59 -16.01
C ALA A 246 0.30 12.35 -17.12
N ASP A 247 1.38 13.05 -16.77
CA ASP A 247 2.19 13.82 -17.73
C ASP A 247 2.84 12.93 -18.80
N ASP A 248 3.32 11.73 -18.42
CA ASP A 248 3.92 10.78 -19.36
C ASP A 248 2.86 10.17 -20.30
N LEU A 249 1.63 9.96 -19.80
CA LEU A 249 0.50 9.49 -20.61
C LEU A 249 0.00 10.57 -21.58
N ASP A 250 -0.02 11.84 -21.16
CA ASP A 250 -0.39 12.97 -22.01
C ASP A 250 0.52 13.11 -23.24
N VAL A 251 1.83 12.84 -23.09
CA VAL A 251 2.78 12.86 -24.20
C VAL A 251 2.47 11.77 -25.23
N LEU A 252 1.94 10.63 -24.80
CA LEU A 252 1.62 9.49 -25.67
C LEU A 252 0.24 9.59 -26.34
N GLU A 253 -0.61 10.54 -25.93
CA GLU A 253 -2.00 10.63 -26.40
C GLU A 253 -2.07 10.76 -27.92
N THR A 254 -1.29 11.68 -28.52
CA THR A 254 -1.29 11.87 -29.98
C THR A 254 -0.85 10.62 -30.73
N GLU A 255 0.24 9.98 -30.29
CA GLU A 255 0.73 8.75 -30.91
C GLU A 255 -0.29 7.61 -30.80
N PHE A 256 -0.93 7.48 -29.64
CA PHE A 256 -1.98 6.49 -29.41
C PHE A 256 -3.18 6.71 -30.33
N ARG A 257 -3.62 7.95 -30.55
CA ARG A 257 -4.73 8.25 -31.46
C ARG A 257 -4.40 7.94 -32.92
N GLU A 258 -3.16 8.14 -33.34
CA GLU A 258 -2.73 7.84 -34.71
C GLU A 258 -2.52 6.34 -34.96
N LYS A 259 -1.95 5.61 -33.99
CA LYS A 259 -1.53 4.21 -34.16
C LYS A 259 -2.47 3.18 -33.54
N GLY A 260 -3.35 3.60 -32.64
CA GLY A 260 -4.23 2.74 -31.84
C GLY A 260 -3.54 1.95 -30.72
N THR A 261 -2.20 2.03 -30.60
CA THR A 261 -1.43 1.33 -29.56
C THR A 261 -0.15 2.09 -29.22
N VAL A 262 0.22 2.07 -27.95
CA VAL A 262 1.49 2.64 -27.42
C VAL A 262 2.04 1.75 -26.30
N ASN A 263 3.34 1.87 -26.04
CA ASN A 263 3.94 1.24 -24.88
C ASN A 263 3.71 2.11 -23.64
N LEU A 264 3.06 1.56 -22.61
CA LEU A 264 2.82 2.30 -21.38
C LEU A 264 4.15 2.62 -20.65
N PRO A 265 4.34 3.86 -20.18
CA PRO A 265 5.56 4.31 -19.51
C PRO A 265 5.54 3.90 -18.02
N ILE A 266 5.51 2.60 -17.78
CA ILE A 266 5.45 2.04 -16.41
C ILE A 266 6.74 2.34 -15.65
N GLN A 267 6.58 2.96 -14.48
CA GLN A 267 7.68 3.30 -13.57
C GLN A 267 8.22 2.05 -12.86
N GLN A 268 9.28 1.47 -13.42
CA GLN A 268 9.96 0.28 -12.89
C GLN A 268 10.34 0.42 -11.41
N ASN A 269 10.80 1.60 -10.99
CA ASN A 269 11.17 1.86 -9.59
C ASN A 269 9.99 1.58 -8.65
N ILE A 270 8.77 2.01 -8.97
CA ILE A 270 7.60 1.83 -8.10
C ILE A 270 7.27 0.34 -7.91
N VAL A 271 7.33 -0.43 -9.00
CA VAL A 271 7.07 -1.87 -8.97
C VAL A 271 8.11 -2.61 -8.11
N MET A 272 9.39 -2.23 -8.22
CA MET A 272 10.45 -2.81 -7.39
C MET A 272 10.31 -2.43 -5.91
N GLN A 273 9.88 -1.21 -5.61
CA GLN A 273 9.62 -0.77 -4.23
C GLN A 273 8.48 -1.57 -3.59
N GLN A 274 7.41 -1.83 -4.33
CA GLN A 274 6.31 -2.72 -3.90
C GLN A 274 6.78 -4.15 -3.67
N LEU A 275 7.66 -4.69 -4.53
CA LEU A 275 8.27 -6.01 -4.32
C LEU A 275 9.08 -6.05 -3.03
N LEU A 276 9.97 -5.09 -2.81
CA LEU A 276 10.82 -5.05 -1.61
C LEU A 276 9.99 -4.90 -0.33
N SER A 277 8.93 -4.08 -0.35
CA SER A 277 7.99 -3.96 0.78
C SER A 277 7.31 -5.28 1.12
N TYR A 278 6.89 -6.02 0.09
CA TYR A 278 6.27 -7.32 0.26
C TYR A 278 7.25 -8.35 0.84
N LEU A 279 8.49 -8.39 0.32
CA LEU A 279 9.54 -9.29 0.83
C LEU A 279 9.89 -9.00 2.30
N VAL A 280 9.96 -7.73 2.71
CA VAL A 280 10.11 -7.40 4.14
C VAL A 280 8.93 -7.91 4.96
N GLY A 281 7.72 -7.82 4.41
CA GLY A 281 6.51 -8.37 5.03
C GLY A 281 6.54 -9.88 5.19
N THR A 282 7.13 -10.64 4.26
CA THR A 282 7.26 -12.10 4.41
C THR A 282 8.26 -12.48 5.50
N MET A 283 9.36 -11.73 5.65
CA MET A 283 10.33 -11.94 6.72
C MET A 283 9.72 -11.73 8.10
N LEU A 284 8.91 -10.68 8.26
CA LEU A 284 8.25 -10.33 9.52
C LEU A 284 7.03 -11.20 9.85
N GLY A 285 6.63 -12.08 8.93
CA GLY A 285 5.46 -12.97 9.06
C GLY A 285 4.12 -12.32 8.74
N ARG A 286 4.12 -11.08 8.23
CA ARG A 286 2.90 -10.38 7.79
C ARG A 286 2.26 -11.07 6.59
N TYR A 287 3.08 -11.62 5.71
CA TYR A 287 2.66 -12.44 4.58
C TYR A 287 3.40 -13.76 4.60
N ARG A 288 2.86 -14.76 3.90
CA ARG A 288 3.57 -15.99 3.61
C ARG A 288 3.72 -16.18 2.11
N LEU A 289 4.72 -16.94 1.70
CA LEU A 289 4.94 -17.28 0.28
C LEU A 289 4.15 -18.52 -0.15
N ASP A 290 3.70 -19.35 0.79
CA ASP A 290 2.91 -20.57 0.54
C ASP A 290 1.40 -20.34 0.68
N GLN A 291 0.97 -19.17 1.17
CA GLN A 291 -0.43 -18.86 1.45
C GLN A 291 -0.78 -17.45 0.96
N PRO A 292 -1.96 -17.26 0.34
CA PRO A 292 -2.43 -15.93 -0.02
C PRO A 292 -2.89 -15.15 1.22
N ARG A 293 -2.87 -13.83 1.10
CA ARG A 293 -3.39 -12.83 2.07
C ARG A 293 -2.49 -12.62 3.28
N LEU A 294 -2.92 -11.68 4.12
CA LEU A 294 -2.30 -11.41 5.42
C LEU A 294 -2.28 -12.69 6.26
N HIS A 295 -1.13 -12.93 6.87
CA HIS A 295 -0.90 -14.04 7.78
C HIS A 295 -0.97 -13.55 9.23
N ILE A 296 0.11 -12.98 9.76
CA ILE A 296 0.09 -12.36 11.09
C ILE A 296 -0.23 -10.88 10.95
N ALA A 297 -1.38 -10.46 11.46
CA ALA A 297 -1.80 -9.05 11.53
C ALA A 297 -2.57 -8.76 12.84
N HIS A 298 -2.14 -9.38 13.93
CA HIS A 298 -2.72 -9.24 15.27
C HIS A 298 -1.64 -9.49 16.34
N PRO A 299 -1.85 -9.03 17.59
CA PRO A 299 -0.95 -9.31 18.69
C PRO A 299 -0.97 -10.78 19.07
N ASN A 300 0.12 -11.23 19.71
CA ASN A 300 0.27 -12.58 20.27
C ASN A 300 -0.01 -13.71 19.24
N PRO A 301 0.71 -13.76 18.10
CA PRO A 301 0.59 -14.86 17.15
C PRO A 301 0.91 -16.20 17.83
N THR A 302 0.21 -17.24 17.39
CA THR A 302 0.40 -18.60 17.91
C THR A 302 1.71 -19.21 17.43
N GLU A 303 2.23 -20.22 18.14
CA GLU A 303 3.42 -20.98 17.71
C GLU A 303 3.26 -21.57 16.31
N LYS A 304 2.03 -21.96 15.94
CA LYS A 304 1.71 -22.47 14.60
C LYS A 304 1.85 -21.40 13.52
N GLU A 305 1.44 -20.17 13.83
CA GLU A 305 1.57 -19.05 12.88
C GLU A 305 3.02 -18.62 12.70
N LEU A 306 3.84 -18.74 13.75
CA LEU A 306 5.27 -18.43 13.70
C LEU A 306 6.12 -19.55 13.11
N ALA A 307 5.55 -20.75 12.93
CA ALA A 307 6.28 -21.89 12.42
C ALA A 307 6.81 -21.67 10.99
N SER A 308 8.07 -22.07 10.78
CA SER A 308 8.69 -22.13 9.47
C SER A 308 7.87 -22.98 8.50
N TYR A 309 7.98 -22.67 7.21
CA TYR A 309 7.13 -23.27 6.20
C TYR A 309 7.86 -23.51 4.88
N GLN A 310 7.31 -24.42 4.09
CA GLN A 310 7.93 -24.85 2.84
C GLN A 310 7.43 -23.97 1.68
N VAL A 311 8.36 -23.44 0.89
CA VAL A 311 8.07 -22.67 -0.32
C VAL A 311 8.39 -23.53 -1.53
N GLU A 312 7.34 -24.04 -2.17
CA GLU A 312 7.45 -24.93 -3.34
C GLU A 312 7.45 -24.18 -4.69
N ASN A 313 6.86 -22.99 -4.73
CA ASN A 313 6.71 -22.17 -5.94
C ASN A 313 7.89 -21.20 -6.09
N ALA A 314 9.11 -21.75 -6.07
CA ALA A 314 10.37 -21.03 -6.20
C ALA A 314 11.32 -21.80 -7.14
N ALA A 315 12.33 -21.13 -7.70
CA ALA A 315 13.34 -21.81 -8.51
C ALA A 315 14.10 -22.85 -7.69
N LEU A 316 14.39 -22.51 -6.43
CA LEU A 316 15.01 -23.38 -5.45
C LEU A 316 14.09 -23.52 -4.25
N PRO A 317 13.27 -24.60 -4.16
CA PRO A 317 12.42 -24.83 -3.00
C PRO A 317 13.19 -24.74 -1.69
N PHE A 318 12.61 -24.08 -0.71
CA PHE A 318 13.30 -23.76 0.54
C PHE A 318 12.35 -23.69 1.72
N GLN A 319 12.90 -23.90 2.91
CA GLN A 319 12.19 -23.68 4.15
C GLN A 319 12.34 -22.20 4.54
N MET A 320 11.25 -21.45 4.53
CA MET A 320 11.19 -20.07 4.98
C MET A 320 10.98 -20.03 6.49
N ALA A 321 11.88 -19.36 7.20
CA ALA A 321 11.70 -19.02 8.61
C ALA A 321 11.09 -17.62 8.75
N ILE A 322 10.10 -17.50 9.64
CA ILE A 322 9.58 -16.19 10.06
C ILE A 322 10.49 -15.66 11.16
N ASP A 323 10.77 -14.36 11.13
CA ASP A 323 11.59 -13.71 12.14
C ASP A 323 11.03 -13.93 13.56
N GLU A 324 11.88 -14.35 14.50
CA GLU A 324 11.44 -14.85 15.81
C GLU A 324 10.83 -13.75 16.69
N ASP A 325 11.41 -12.55 16.69
CA ASP A 325 10.96 -11.41 17.52
C ASP A 325 10.37 -10.25 16.70
N ALA A 326 10.30 -10.40 15.38
CA ALA A 326 9.80 -9.40 14.44
C ALA A 326 10.64 -8.11 14.41
N ILE A 327 11.94 -8.23 14.69
CA ILE A 327 12.91 -7.15 14.68
C ILE A 327 13.97 -7.50 13.63
N ILE A 328 14.00 -6.73 12.55
CA ILE A 328 14.95 -6.97 11.45
C ILE A 328 15.91 -5.77 11.31
N PRO A 329 17.23 -5.98 11.36
CA PRO A 329 18.21 -4.94 11.10
C PRO A 329 18.10 -4.36 9.70
N LEU A 330 18.32 -3.05 9.59
CA LEU A 330 18.36 -2.31 8.32
C LEU A 330 19.67 -1.51 8.22
N MET A 331 20.77 -2.26 8.32
CA MET A 331 22.14 -1.79 8.50
C MET A 331 23.04 -2.07 7.29
N GLY A 332 22.61 -2.93 6.36
CA GLY A 332 23.33 -3.24 5.12
C GLY A 332 24.14 -4.53 5.20
N SER A 333 24.67 -4.96 4.04
CA SER A 333 25.35 -6.24 3.87
C SER A 333 26.65 -6.35 4.70
N ALA A 334 27.33 -5.23 4.93
CA ALA A 334 28.56 -5.16 5.72
C ALA A 334 28.36 -5.26 7.24
N CYS A 335 27.11 -5.28 7.74
CA CYS A 335 26.86 -5.37 9.17
C CYS A 335 27.09 -6.78 9.72
N ALA A 336 27.22 -6.88 11.05
CA ALA A 336 27.43 -8.15 11.74
C ALA A 336 26.16 -9.00 11.87
N PHE A 337 24.98 -8.45 11.54
CA PHE A 337 23.71 -9.15 11.69
C PHE A 337 23.48 -10.12 10.53
N PRO A 338 23.34 -11.43 10.79
CA PRO A 338 23.05 -12.41 9.74
C PRO A 338 21.62 -12.27 9.20
N ASP A 339 20.71 -11.74 10.01
CA ASP A 339 19.29 -11.54 9.74
C ASP A 339 18.95 -10.17 9.12
N ASP A 340 19.95 -9.36 8.76
CA ASP A 340 19.72 -8.04 8.16
C ASP A 340 18.82 -8.13 6.91
N ALA A 341 17.90 -7.16 6.77
CA ALA A 341 16.93 -7.12 5.69
C ALA A 341 17.58 -7.21 4.30
N VAL A 342 18.74 -6.57 4.09
CA VAL A 342 19.43 -6.59 2.79
C VAL A 342 19.89 -7.99 2.44
N LYS A 343 20.50 -8.70 3.40
CA LYS A 343 20.97 -10.09 3.20
C LYS A 343 19.79 -11.03 2.96
N ARG A 344 18.72 -10.88 3.73
CA ARG A 344 17.51 -11.68 3.55
C ARG A 344 16.81 -11.41 2.22
N VAL A 345 16.80 -10.16 1.72
CA VAL A 345 16.31 -9.87 0.36
C VAL A 345 17.17 -10.60 -0.67
N ASP A 346 18.50 -10.51 -0.56
CA ASP A 346 19.43 -11.17 -1.49
C ASP A 346 19.19 -12.69 -1.57
N GLU A 347 19.10 -13.33 -0.39
CA GLU A 347 18.77 -14.74 -0.25
C GLU A 347 17.41 -15.08 -0.87
N LEU A 348 16.39 -14.25 -0.64
CA LEU A 348 15.07 -14.46 -1.24
C LEU A 348 15.12 -14.32 -2.76
N LEU A 349 15.78 -13.30 -3.32
CA LEU A 349 15.92 -13.15 -4.77
C LEU A 349 16.60 -14.39 -5.38
N HIS A 350 17.64 -14.89 -4.71
CA HIS A 350 18.36 -16.10 -5.08
C HIS A 350 17.46 -17.35 -5.03
N ARG A 351 16.74 -17.59 -3.93
CA ARG A 351 15.85 -18.76 -3.80
C ARG A 351 14.68 -18.71 -4.78
N ILE A 352 14.09 -17.52 -4.90
CA ILE A 352 12.90 -17.27 -5.70
C ILE A 352 13.28 -17.44 -7.19
N TRP A 353 14.27 -16.75 -7.73
CA TRP A 353 14.57 -16.81 -9.18
C TRP A 353 15.75 -17.71 -9.58
N GLY A 354 16.51 -18.25 -8.64
CA GLY A 354 17.58 -19.22 -8.89
C GLY A 354 18.95 -18.59 -9.16
N ASP A 355 19.98 -19.43 -9.13
CA ASP A 355 21.39 -19.01 -9.18
C ASP A 355 21.76 -18.37 -10.51
N GLU A 356 21.28 -18.96 -11.61
CA GLU A 356 21.63 -18.56 -12.98
C GLU A 356 21.21 -17.12 -13.28
N SER A 357 20.08 -16.67 -12.72
CA SER A 357 19.54 -15.32 -12.93
C SER A 357 19.92 -14.33 -11.83
N HIS A 358 20.58 -14.75 -10.75
CA HIS A 358 20.79 -13.90 -9.57
C HIS A 358 21.50 -12.57 -9.88
N THR A 359 22.62 -12.61 -10.61
CA THR A 359 23.34 -11.40 -11.05
C THR A 359 22.48 -10.51 -11.95
N GLU A 360 21.70 -11.11 -12.86
CA GLU A 360 20.76 -10.37 -13.72
C GLU A 360 19.67 -9.68 -12.88
N ASN A 361 19.11 -10.39 -11.89
CA ASN A 361 18.05 -9.89 -11.02
C ASN A 361 18.53 -8.69 -10.20
N LEU A 362 19.73 -8.77 -9.63
CA LEU A 362 20.33 -7.65 -8.90
C LEU A 362 20.60 -6.46 -9.82
N ASN A 363 21.13 -6.70 -11.02
CA ASN A 363 21.38 -5.63 -12.00
C ASN A 363 20.08 -4.95 -12.43
N PHE A 364 19.03 -5.73 -12.72
CA PHE A 364 17.72 -5.21 -13.08
C PHE A 364 17.09 -4.42 -11.92
N LEU A 365 17.14 -4.94 -10.69
CA LEU A 365 16.64 -4.26 -9.50
C LEU A 365 17.36 -2.92 -9.28
N ASN A 366 18.69 -2.89 -9.37
CA ASN A 366 19.49 -1.68 -9.21
C ASN A 366 19.20 -0.65 -10.31
N GLN A 367 19.09 -1.10 -11.56
CA GLN A 367 18.76 -0.24 -12.69
C GLN A 367 17.36 0.36 -12.53
N ALA A 368 16.37 -0.46 -12.18
CA ALA A 368 14.99 -0.04 -11.97
C ALA A 368 14.87 0.98 -10.84
N LEU A 369 15.59 0.79 -9.72
CA LEU A 369 15.62 1.73 -8.59
C LEU A 369 16.45 2.99 -8.87
N GLY A 370 17.30 2.99 -9.90
CA GLY A 370 18.24 4.07 -10.22
C GLY A 370 19.41 4.17 -9.22
N MET A 371 19.59 3.18 -8.35
CA MET A 371 20.68 3.08 -7.36
C MET A 371 20.82 1.64 -6.85
N PRO A 372 21.94 1.29 -6.19
CA PRO A 372 22.07 -0.02 -5.54
C PRO A 372 20.90 -0.28 -4.58
N TYR A 373 20.28 -1.46 -4.67
CA TYR A 373 19.12 -1.83 -3.86
C TYR A 373 19.45 -1.82 -2.36
N GLU A 374 20.67 -2.21 -1.99
CA GLU A 374 21.16 -2.10 -0.62
C GLU A 374 21.10 -0.66 -0.11
N LYS A 375 21.57 0.29 -0.93
CA LYS A 375 21.49 1.73 -0.60
C LYS A 375 20.04 2.19 -0.50
N TRP A 376 19.18 1.74 -1.42
CA TRP A 376 17.75 2.05 -1.36
C TRP A 376 17.10 1.50 -0.08
N MET A 377 17.39 0.26 0.31
CA MET A 377 16.88 -0.36 1.54
C MET A 377 17.29 0.44 2.77
N CYS A 378 18.57 0.81 2.89
CA CYS A 378 19.08 1.53 4.05
C CYS A 378 18.67 3.01 4.11
N GLU A 379 18.50 3.68 2.97
CA GLU A 379 18.28 5.14 2.93
C GLU A 379 16.87 5.57 2.52
N GLN A 380 16.15 4.77 1.72
CA GLN A 380 14.90 5.16 1.07
C GLN A 380 13.69 4.33 1.50
N PHE A 381 13.88 3.09 1.97
CA PHE A 381 12.79 2.21 2.37
C PHE A 381 11.84 2.88 3.37
N TRP A 382 12.37 3.53 4.40
CA TRP A 382 11.54 4.22 5.40
C TRP A 382 10.70 5.34 4.80
N ALA A 383 11.30 6.16 3.93
CA ALA A 383 10.60 7.27 3.26
C ALA A 383 9.48 6.75 2.35
N TYR A 384 9.72 5.65 1.62
CA TYR A 384 8.71 4.96 0.85
C TYR A 384 7.60 4.41 1.75
N HIS A 385 7.96 3.74 2.84
CA HIS A 385 7.02 3.11 3.77
C HIS A 385 6.06 4.12 4.41
N ILE A 386 6.53 5.32 4.79
CA ILE A 386 5.66 6.37 5.35
C ILE A 386 4.99 7.25 4.28
N SER A 387 5.23 7.00 2.99
CA SER A 387 4.76 7.86 1.90
C SER A 387 3.22 7.96 1.83
N GLY A 388 2.74 8.98 1.14
CA GLY A 388 1.31 9.19 0.91
C GLY A 388 0.64 8.09 0.07
N THR A 389 1.42 7.38 -0.76
CA THR A 389 0.94 6.29 -1.61
C THR A 389 0.87 4.96 -0.86
N MET A 390 1.80 4.71 0.08
CA MET A 390 1.81 3.47 0.85
C MET A 390 0.95 3.56 2.12
N TYR A 391 1.48 4.11 3.22
CA TYR A 391 0.82 4.10 4.53
C TYR A 391 0.41 5.48 5.07
N LYS A 392 0.48 6.55 4.28
CA LYS A 392 -0.02 7.90 4.65
C LYS A 392 0.45 8.36 6.04
N LYS A 393 1.75 8.21 6.33
CA LYS A 393 2.37 8.55 7.64
C LYS A 393 1.84 7.70 8.82
N LYS A 394 1.33 6.50 8.55
CA LYS A 394 0.85 5.51 9.53
C LYS A 394 1.54 4.15 9.32
N PRO A 395 2.86 4.07 9.55
CA PRO A 395 3.67 2.91 9.17
C PRO A 395 3.34 1.66 9.99
N ILE A 396 3.39 0.51 9.33
CA ILE A 396 3.18 -0.81 9.94
C ILE A 396 4.48 -1.37 10.56
N TYR A 397 5.60 -1.25 9.85
CA TYR A 397 6.94 -1.48 10.38
C TYR A 397 7.47 -0.18 10.97
N TRP A 398 7.84 -0.17 12.25
CA TRP A 398 8.36 1.02 12.92
C TRP A 398 9.88 0.99 12.91
N LEU A 399 10.48 2.09 12.48
CA LEU A 399 11.94 2.21 12.42
C LEU A 399 12.46 2.73 13.74
N PHE A 400 13.05 1.85 14.55
CA PHE A 400 13.87 2.23 15.69
C PHE A 400 15.25 2.61 15.20
N CYS A 401 15.71 3.81 15.50
CA CYS A 401 16.99 4.29 15.03
C CYS A 401 17.66 5.27 15.98
N SER A 402 18.99 5.26 15.99
CA SER A 402 19.81 6.08 16.89
C SER A 402 19.80 7.57 16.56
N ASN A 403 19.39 7.94 15.34
CA ASN A 403 19.15 9.33 14.95
C ASN A 403 17.73 9.51 14.38
N PRO A 404 16.70 9.68 15.24
CA PRO A 404 15.30 9.80 14.84
C PRO A 404 15.00 10.90 13.81
N LYS A 405 15.76 12.00 13.83
CA LYS A 405 15.55 13.15 12.93
C LYS A 405 16.16 12.95 11.55
N SER A 406 17.10 12.02 11.42
CA SER A 406 17.79 11.67 10.18
C SER A 406 18.06 10.16 10.15
N PRO A 407 17.00 9.32 10.03
CA PRO A 407 17.10 7.87 10.13
C PRO A 407 18.15 7.25 9.19
N GLN A 408 18.24 7.75 7.96
CA GLN A 408 19.21 7.31 6.96
C GLN A 408 20.68 7.58 7.36
N LYS A 409 20.93 8.48 8.32
CA LYS A 409 22.26 8.77 8.87
C LYS A 409 22.52 8.11 10.22
N SER A 410 21.57 7.32 10.73
CA SER A 410 21.70 6.66 12.03
C SER A 410 22.82 5.62 12.02
N ALA A 411 23.56 5.55 13.12
CA ALA A 411 24.52 4.49 13.41
C ALA A 411 23.87 3.13 13.67
N PHE A 412 22.60 3.10 14.07
CA PHE A 412 21.83 1.88 14.32
C PHE A 412 20.38 2.04 13.82
N ARG A 413 19.85 0.97 13.20
CA ARG A 413 18.50 0.90 12.64
C ARG A 413 17.95 -0.52 12.68
N VAL A 414 16.75 -0.68 13.21
CA VAL A 414 15.97 -1.92 13.10
C VAL A 414 14.51 -1.59 12.74
N LEU A 415 13.92 -2.41 11.88
CA LEU A 415 12.49 -2.41 11.59
C LEU A 415 11.79 -3.34 12.56
N VAL A 416 10.71 -2.87 13.17
CA VAL A 416 9.94 -3.62 14.15
C VAL A 416 8.50 -3.73 13.68
N TYR A 417 7.96 -4.93 13.59
CA TYR A 417 6.57 -5.11 13.16
C TYR A 417 5.58 -4.79 14.28
N MET A 418 4.82 -3.69 14.15
CA MET A 418 3.97 -3.19 15.24
C MET A 418 2.95 -4.21 15.78
N HIS A 419 2.44 -5.11 14.95
CA HIS A 419 1.46 -6.11 15.36
C HIS A 419 2.05 -7.19 16.26
N ARG A 420 3.38 -7.35 16.27
CA ARG A 420 4.10 -8.32 17.10
C ARG A 420 4.89 -7.66 18.23
N MET A 421 4.69 -6.36 18.45
CA MET A 421 5.30 -5.66 19.58
C MET A 421 4.62 -6.03 20.90
N ASP A 422 5.42 -6.19 21.94
CA ASP A 422 5.01 -6.48 23.30
C ASP A 422 5.75 -5.57 24.30
N ALA A 423 5.45 -5.71 25.59
CA ALA A 423 6.06 -4.94 26.68
C ALA A 423 7.61 -5.03 26.72
N TYR A 424 8.18 -6.08 26.11
CA TYR A 424 9.60 -6.40 26.16
C TYR A 424 10.31 -6.11 24.82
N THR A 425 9.61 -5.66 23.78
CA THR A 425 10.21 -5.36 22.48
C THR A 425 11.41 -4.43 22.58
N VAL A 426 11.30 -3.33 23.33
CA VAL A 426 12.42 -2.39 23.50
C VAL A 426 13.62 -3.04 24.20
N GLN A 427 13.36 -3.92 25.18
CA GLN A 427 14.40 -4.68 25.86
C GLN A 427 15.08 -5.68 24.91
N LYS A 428 14.32 -6.33 24.02
CA LYS A 428 14.86 -7.22 22.97
C LYS A 428 15.76 -6.45 22.00
N ILE A 429 15.33 -5.27 21.52
CA ILE A 429 16.15 -4.38 20.68
C ILE A 429 17.47 -4.06 21.38
N LEU A 430 17.40 -3.64 22.65
CA LEU A 430 18.58 -3.27 23.43
C LEU A 430 19.56 -4.44 23.57
N ARG A 431 19.07 -5.60 24.00
CA ARG A 431 19.90 -6.77 24.33
C ARG A 431 20.42 -7.53 23.12
N ASN A 432 19.56 -7.78 22.14
CA ASN A 432 19.85 -8.69 21.02
C ASN A 432 20.46 -7.97 19.83
N TYR A 433 20.27 -6.65 19.73
CA TYR A 433 20.70 -5.88 18.56
C TYR A 433 21.64 -4.73 18.94
N LEU A 434 21.22 -3.80 19.79
CA LEU A 434 22.02 -2.61 20.08
C LEU A 434 23.33 -2.94 20.81
N HIS A 435 23.30 -3.73 21.89
CA HIS A 435 24.53 -4.09 22.61
C HIS A 435 25.53 -4.86 21.73
N PRO A 436 25.12 -5.92 20.98
CA PRO A 436 26.03 -6.57 20.03
C PRO A 436 26.60 -5.62 18.99
N HIS A 437 25.80 -4.67 18.50
CA HIS A 437 26.29 -3.65 17.56
C HIS A 437 27.30 -2.71 18.19
N ILE A 438 27.08 -2.25 19.43
CA ILE A 438 28.02 -1.42 20.18
C ILE A 438 29.36 -2.14 20.33
N GLU A 439 29.35 -3.41 20.77
CA GLU A 439 30.59 -4.18 20.94
C GLU A 439 31.31 -4.40 19.60
N TYR A 440 30.56 -4.65 18.51
CA TYR A 440 31.13 -4.74 17.17
C TYR A 440 31.82 -3.46 16.71
N VAL A 441 31.15 -2.30 16.82
CA VAL A 441 31.70 -1.00 16.44
C VAL A 441 32.90 -0.65 17.33
N LYS A 442 32.83 -0.98 18.63
CA LYS A 442 33.89 -0.74 19.60
C LYS A 442 35.14 -1.57 19.30
N ALA A 443 34.98 -2.85 18.96
CA ALA A 443 36.09 -3.70 18.56
C ALA A 443 36.79 -3.16 17.31
N LYS A 444 36.02 -2.76 16.29
CA LYS A 444 36.55 -2.13 15.07
C LYS A 444 37.28 -0.82 15.37
N TYR A 445 36.70 0.01 16.23
CA TYR A 445 37.33 1.26 16.65
C TYR A 445 38.66 1.00 17.36
N GLN A 446 38.70 0.05 18.30
CA GLN A 446 39.92 -0.31 19.03
C GLN A 446 41.01 -0.83 18.09
N GLU A 447 40.66 -1.73 17.16
CA GLU A 447 41.60 -2.26 16.16
C GLU A 447 42.24 -1.14 15.32
N MET A 448 41.42 -0.20 14.83
CA MET A 448 41.92 0.92 14.03
C MET A 448 42.71 1.93 14.87
N HIS A 449 42.24 2.21 16.10
CA HIS A 449 42.88 3.14 17.02
C HIS A 449 44.27 2.64 17.46
N ASP A 450 44.41 1.36 17.77
CA ASP A 450 45.70 0.77 18.15
C ASP A 450 46.72 0.81 16.99
N ASN A 451 46.24 0.88 15.75
CA ASN A 451 47.06 1.01 14.54
C ASN A 451 47.06 2.44 13.96
N GLU A 452 46.64 3.46 14.73
CA GLU A 452 46.41 4.83 14.23
C GLU A 452 47.63 5.43 13.50
N ALA A 453 48.84 5.16 14.00
CA ALA A 453 50.09 5.68 13.44
C ALA A 453 50.36 5.21 11.99
N ASN A 454 49.74 4.11 11.55
CA ASN A 454 49.90 3.55 10.21
C ASN A 454 48.70 3.79 9.29
N LEU A 455 47.65 4.48 9.78
CA LEU A 455 46.45 4.72 9.00
C LEU A 455 46.67 5.80 7.93
N ASN A 456 46.08 5.58 6.76
CA ASN A 456 46.03 6.58 5.71
C ASN A 456 44.91 7.62 6.00
N LYS A 457 44.85 8.68 5.17
CA LYS A 457 43.89 9.78 5.35
C LYS A 457 42.42 9.34 5.30
N GLN A 458 42.07 8.30 4.54
CA GLN A 458 40.71 7.77 4.49
C GLN A 458 40.40 6.97 5.75
N GLU A 459 41.32 6.10 6.17
CA GLU A 459 41.15 5.29 7.39
C GLU A 459 41.07 6.15 8.66
N LEU A 460 41.79 7.27 8.73
CA LEU A 460 41.65 8.24 9.82
C LEU A 460 40.25 8.86 9.87
N LYS A 461 39.63 9.14 8.72
CA LYS A 461 38.23 9.62 8.67
C LYS A 461 37.26 8.52 9.10
N ASP A 462 37.53 7.28 8.73
CA ASP A 462 36.71 6.14 9.13
C ASP A 462 36.82 5.91 10.65
N LEU A 463 38.01 6.08 11.23
CA LEU A 463 38.23 6.08 12.69
C LEU A 463 37.44 7.20 13.40
N GLU A 464 37.49 8.43 12.88
CA GLU A 464 36.67 9.54 13.38
C GLU A 464 35.16 9.25 13.26
N HIS A 465 34.74 8.58 12.18
CA HIS A 465 33.36 8.17 11.97
C HIS A 465 32.92 7.12 12.99
N LEU A 466 33.75 6.10 13.25
CA LEU A 466 33.50 5.09 14.28
C LEU A 466 33.38 5.72 15.67
N ALA A 467 34.23 6.69 16.00
CA ALA A 467 34.13 7.44 17.27
C ALA A 467 32.78 8.17 17.39
N LYS A 468 32.32 8.82 16.32
CA LYS A 468 31.01 9.49 16.28
C LYS A 468 29.87 8.49 16.43
N GLN A 469 29.94 7.34 15.74
CA GLN A 469 28.95 6.27 15.87
C GLN A 469 28.89 5.77 17.32
N LEU A 470 30.02 5.50 17.98
CA LEU A 470 30.03 5.06 19.38
C LEU A 470 29.39 6.08 20.32
N SER A 471 29.62 7.37 20.11
CA SER A 471 28.95 8.43 20.89
C SER A 471 27.43 8.39 20.69
N GLU A 472 26.98 8.33 19.43
CA GLU A 472 25.56 8.25 19.08
C GLU A 472 24.89 7.00 19.67
N LEU A 473 25.55 5.84 19.57
CA LEU A 473 25.03 4.57 20.10
C LEU A 473 24.91 4.60 21.62
N LYS A 474 25.85 5.23 22.33
CA LYS A 474 25.80 5.37 23.79
C LYS A 474 24.66 6.28 24.25
N GLU A 475 24.41 7.37 23.54
CA GLU A 475 23.25 8.24 23.80
C GLU A 475 21.94 7.47 23.56
N TYR A 476 21.87 6.73 22.46
CA TYR A 476 20.70 5.93 22.12
C TYR A 476 20.45 4.77 23.10
N GLU A 477 21.50 4.13 23.61
CA GLU A 477 21.43 3.09 24.63
C GLU A 477 20.70 3.60 25.88
N GLN A 478 20.95 4.84 26.29
CA GLN A 478 20.26 5.44 27.43
C GLN A 478 18.76 5.63 27.15
N VAL A 479 18.41 6.11 25.96
CA VAL A 479 17.00 6.27 25.53
C VAL A 479 16.27 4.91 25.56
N LEU A 480 16.89 3.85 25.01
CA LEU A 480 16.28 2.53 25.03
C LEU A 480 16.20 1.92 26.43
N LYS A 481 17.18 2.17 27.32
CA LYS A 481 17.10 1.74 28.73
C LYS A 481 15.90 2.36 29.43
N ASP A 482 15.71 3.66 29.27
CA ASP A 482 14.60 4.38 29.90
C ASP A 482 13.24 3.89 29.38
N LEU A 483 13.12 3.62 28.08
CA LEU A 483 11.90 3.04 27.49
C LEU A 483 11.69 1.57 27.85
N ALA A 484 12.75 0.76 27.92
CA ALA A 484 12.66 -0.65 28.34
C ALA A 484 12.14 -0.77 29.78
N ASN A 485 12.54 0.16 30.68
CA ASN A 485 12.04 0.21 32.05
C ASN A 485 10.55 0.55 32.14
N GLN A 486 10.00 1.25 31.14
CA GLN A 486 8.57 1.59 31.10
C GLN A 486 7.69 0.40 30.70
N GLN A 487 8.26 -0.63 30.07
CA GLN A 487 7.54 -1.84 29.62
C GLN A 487 6.25 -1.51 28.86
N ILE A 488 6.37 -0.60 27.88
CA ILE A 488 5.23 -0.01 27.19
C ILE A 488 4.41 -1.09 26.50
N THR A 489 3.11 -1.13 26.81
CA THR A 489 2.10 -1.89 26.08
C THR A 489 1.13 -0.93 25.39
N PHE A 490 0.51 -1.37 24.30
CA PHE A 490 -0.46 -0.56 23.59
C PHE A 490 -1.54 -1.41 22.89
N ASP A 491 -2.70 -0.79 22.69
CA ASP A 491 -3.81 -1.37 21.93
C ASP A 491 -3.73 -0.89 20.48
N LEU A 492 -3.77 -1.81 19.51
CA LEU A 492 -3.75 -1.46 18.09
C LEU A 492 -4.94 -0.55 17.73
N ASP A 493 -6.09 -0.73 18.38
CA ASP A 493 -7.31 0.03 18.11
C ASP A 493 -7.17 1.54 18.47
N ASP A 494 -6.16 1.95 19.27
CA ASP A 494 -5.82 3.36 19.52
C ASP A 494 -5.27 4.05 18.25
N GLY A 495 -4.78 3.26 17.29
CA GLY A 495 -4.12 3.70 16.07
C GLY A 495 -2.66 4.14 16.28
N VAL A 496 -1.86 4.04 15.22
CA VAL A 496 -0.42 4.30 15.25
C VAL A 496 -0.08 5.73 15.60
N THR A 497 -0.94 6.71 15.31
CA THR A 497 -0.64 8.09 15.76
C THR A 497 -0.44 8.15 17.28
N VAL A 498 -1.31 7.46 18.01
CA VAL A 498 -1.28 7.43 19.47
C VAL A 498 -0.19 6.47 19.94
N ASN A 499 -0.09 5.30 19.33
CA ASN A 499 0.85 4.26 19.77
C ASN A 499 2.31 4.58 19.45
N TYR A 500 2.58 5.15 18.27
CA TYR A 500 3.93 5.55 17.86
C TYR A 500 4.50 6.64 18.75
N ALA A 501 3.66 7.57 19.22
CA ALA A 501 4.06 8.64 20.13
C ALA A 501 4.57 8.11 21.48
N LYS A 502 4.16 6.90 21.90
CA LYS A 502 4.66 6.26 23.13
C LYS A 502 6.16 5.92 23.04
N PHE A 503 6.73 5.85 21.84
CA PHE A 503 8.14 5.52 21.61
C PHE A 503 8.97 6.73 21.15
N GLU A 504 8.48 7.95 21.39
CA GLU A 504 9.17 9.18 21.04
C GLU A 504 10.63 9.18 21.52
N GLY A 505 11.54 9.64 20.65
CA GLY A 505 12.97 9.63 20.91
C GLY A 505 13.68 8.33 20.51
N ALA A 506 12.98 7.20 20.41
CA ALA A 506 13.57 5.93 19.96
C ALA A 506 13.26 5.57 18.51
N VAL A 507 12.11 6.02 18.01
CA VAL A 507 11.63 5.75 16.64
C VAL A 507 11.82 6.97 15.73
N ALA A 508 11.99 6.72 14.43
CA ALA A 508 12.18 7.76 13.43
C ALA A 508 11.04 8.80 13.44
N VAL A 509 11.36 10.08 13.31
CA VAL A 509 10.35 11.15 13.31
C VAL A 509 9.54 11.08 12.02
N ILE A 510 8.22 10.94 12.16
CA ILE A 510 7.26 11.07 11.06
C ILE A 510 6.87 12.54 10.95
N LYS A 511 7.37 13.22 9.92
CA LYS A 511 7.04 14.62 9.62
C LYS A 511 5.69 14.74 8.94
#